data_AF-A0A197JBX4-F1
#
_entry.id   AF-A0A197JBX4-F1
#
_cell.length_a   1.000
_cell.length_b   1.000
_cell.length_c   1.000
_cell.angle_alpha   90.00
_cell.angle_beta   90.00
_cell.angle_gamma   90.00
#
_symmetry.space_group_name_H-M   'P 1'
#
loop_
_entity.id
_entity.type
_entity.pdbx_description
1 polymer ?
#
loop_
_entity_poly.entity_id
_entity_poly.type
_entity_poly.pdbx_seq_one_letter_code
_entity_poly.pdbx_strand_id
1 'polypeptide(L)'
;MFPTHPLELPEIRSRIASSLGIKDLASCARVNQEWNNSFTPPLYNSVVLSKHGLSMESVERNKHFIQHLTIYSYAYENQPSTSEQGQVVSRIMANSYLTTLALQYNSIGDNGAIALSEALKTNSTLAELYLNSNPIGDNGAAALSETLKANSTLTTLDLGDSFIGDNGAISLSEALKTNSTLETLNLDTNWIGDNGAVALSDALKINSTLTTLDLMDCNWIRDIGAVALYNALKTNSIVDIEGVEFRSLIRMFPTNPLDLPEIRSRIASSLGIKDLASCARVNQEWNNSFTPPLYNTVVLSKQGASMESFERNKHLIQHLRIHKSAYGDLYLKSEQGELISRIMANSNLTALDLQYNSIRDKGAIALSEALKTNSTLTFLSLYTNSIGDNGAAALFEALKTNSTLATLDLDTNSIGESGAAALSEVLKINSTLAILNLPYNSIGDNGAVALSEGLKINSTLTYLSLNGNSIGPSGSQMMSEALKTNSTLTELCLNNNSIGDNGAAALSEALKTNSTLITLELRDNSIGDSGAIALSDALKANPTLMTLNLNTNWIGPDGAHALSEALKTNVTLATLNLGQNSLAASGIDVLSEVQKTNSTVTIVGTLIQRMLVPY
;
A
#
# COMPACT_ATOMS: atom_id res chain seq x y z
N MET A 1 -10.34 58.43 24.83
CA MET A 1 -9.55 58.26 26.05
C MET A 1 -10.02 57.00 26.77
N PHE A 2 -9.37 55.87 26.49
CA PHE A 2 -9.16 54.80 27.46
C PHE A 2 -7.69 54.36 27.29
N PRO A 3 -6.96 54.14 28.38
CA PRO A 3 -5.50 54.16 28.38
C PRO A 3 -4.95 52.85 27.84
N THR A 4 -3.99 52.97 26.93
CA THR A 4 -3.03 51.92 26.61
C THR A 4 -2.35 51.49 27.91
N HIS A 5 -2.66 50.31 28.42
CA HIS A 5 -1.81 49.67 29.41
C HIS A 5 -0.62 49.05 28.66
N PRO A 6 0.61 49.50 28.90
CA PRO A 6 1.80 48.93 28.32
C PRO A 6 2.16 47.69 29.16
N LEU A 7 1.61 46.54 28.79
CA LEU A 7 2.42 45.34 28.90
C LEU A 7 3.27 45.34 27.65
N GLU A 8 4.52 45.79 27.80
CA GLU A 8 5.46 46.00 26.73
C GLU A 8 5.53 44.73 25.86
N LEU A 9 5.48 44.90 24.54
CA LEU A 9 5.68 43.83 23.56
C LEU A 9 6.87 42.90 23.94
N PRO A 10 8.00 43.43 24.47
CA PRO A 10 9.06 42.63 25.12
C PRO A 10 8.62 41.68 26.23
N GLU A 11 7.74 42.10 27.14
CA GLU A 11 7.28 41.32 28.29
C GLU A 11 6.24 40.27 27.88
N ILE A 12 5.38 40.58 26.90
CA ILE A 12 4.51 39.60 26.26
C ILE A 12 5.34 38.56 25.50
N ARG A 13 6.33 39.00 24.71
CA ARG A 13 7.26 38.11 24.00
C ARG A 13 8.09 37.26 24.98
N SER A 14 8.52 37.83 26.09
CA SER A 14 9.26 37.14 27.15
C SER A 14 8.37 36.13 27.90
N ARG A 15 7.10 36.46 28.17
CA ARG A 15 6.14 35.53 28.78
C ARG A 15 5.73 34.39 27.85
N ILE A 16 5.51 34.68 26.56
CA ILE A 16 5.24 33.66 25.53
C ILE A 16 6.49 32.79 25.33
N ALA A 17 7.67 33.39 25.24
CA ALA A 17 8.93 32.64 25.14
C ALA A 17 9.13 31.77 26.39
N SER A 18 8.91 32.30 27.58
CA SER A 18 9.04 31.57 28.85
C SER A 18 7.96 30.49 29.05
N SER A 19 6.72 30.68 28.56
CA SER A 19 5.66 29.66 28.61
C SER A 19 5.86 28.54 27.60
N LEU A 20 6.61 28.82 26.52
CA LEU A 20 6.96 27.88 25.47
C LEU A 20 8.39 27.32 25.63
N GLY A 21 9.08 27.63 26.73
CA GLY A 21 10.44 27.15 27.02
C GLY A 21 11.55 27.74 26.14
N ILE A 22 11.28 28.80 25.38
CA ILE A 22 12.20 29.44 24.43
C ILE A 22 12.84 30.69 25.05
N LYS A 23 14.11 30.98 24.72
CA LYS A 23 14.81 32.17 25.24
C LYS A 23 14.49 33.49 24.52
N ASP A 24 14.17 33.45 23.22
CA ASP A 24 13.94 34.64 22.41
C ASP A 24 13.03 34.36 21.19
N LEU A 25 11.87 34.99 21.16
CA LEU A 25 10.88 34.87 20.08
C LEU A 25 11.34 35.48 18.75
N ALA A 26 12.23 36.50 18.80
CA ALA A 26 12.75 37.16 17.60
C ALA A 26 13.73 36.26 16.86
N SER A 27 14.50 35.46 17.58
CA SER A 27 15.36 34.43 17.00
C SER A 27 14.54 33.35 16.27
N CYS A 28 13.41 32.90 16.81
CA CYS A 28 12.52 31.93 16.15
C CYS A 28 11.95 32.42 14.81
N ALA A 29 11.51 33.68 14.75
CA ALA A 29 11.01 34.28 13.51
C ALA A 29 12.12 34.38 12.44
N ARG A 30 13.36 34.65 12.86
CA ARG A 30 14.53 34.66 11.98
C ARG A 30 14.86 33.26 11.44
N VAL A 31 14.78 32.22 12.29
CA VAL A 31 15.00 30.83 11.83
C VAL A 31 13.90 30.38 10.86
N ASN A 32 12.62 30.72 11.11
CA ASN A 32 11.53 30.40 10.18
C ASN A 32 11.76 30.99 8.77
N GLN A 33 12.25 32.24 8.71
CA GLN A 33 12.60 32.89 7.44
C GLN A 33 13.84 32.29 6.78
N GLU A 34 14.87 31.90 7.56
CA GLU A 34 16.04 31.19 7.05
C GLU A 34 15.71 29.79 6.49
N TRP A 35 14.52 29.26 6.82
CA TRP A 35 14.06 27.91 6.48
C TRP A 35 12.92 27.91 5.44
N ASN A 36 12.79 28.94 4.60
CA ASN A 36 11.73 29.03 3.58
C ASN A 36 10.30 28.83 4.14
N ASN A 37 10.05 29.27 5.37
CA ASN A 37 8.80 29.06 6.11
C ASN A 37 8.49 27.59 6.47
N SER A 38 9.48 26.68 6.45
CA SER A 38 9.32 25.28 6.83
C SER A 38 9.62 25.00 8.31
N PHE A 39 10.07 26.00 9.06
CA PHE A 39 10.48 25.86 10.46
C PHE A 39 9.56 26.65 11.41
N THR A 40 8.79 25.95 12.24
CA THR A 40 7.81 26.55 13.15
C THR A 40 8.18 26.29 14.61
N PRO A 41 8.77 27.25 15.34
CA PRO A 41 8.96 27.11 16.80
C PRO A 41 7.66 27.40 17.53
N PRO A 42 7.29 26.65 18.59
CA PRO A 42 8.07 25.70 19.40
C PRO A 42 7.39 24.33 19.61
N LEU A 43 6.43 23.95 18.75
CA LEU A 43 5.58 22.80 19.04
C LEU A 43 6.01 21.49 18.40
N TYR A 44 6.90 21.48 17.40
CA TYR A 44 7.53 20.24 16.99
C TYR A 44 8.95 20.48 16.57
N ASN A 45 9.82 19.66 17.12
CA ASN A 45 11.19 19.53 16.71
C ASN A 45 11.28 18.78 15.35
N SER A 46 10.28 18.87 14.47
CA SER A 46 10.17 18.10 13.23
C SER A 46 10.34 18.98 12.00
N VAL A 47 11.15 18.54 11.03
CA VAL A 47 11.44 19.25 9.78
C VAL A 47 11.19 18.32 8.61
N VAL A 48 10.48 18.80 7.58
CA VAL A 48 10.35 18.09 6.29
C VAL A 48 10.96 18.93 5.16
N LEU A 49 11.97 18.40 4.48
CA LEU A 49 12.64 19.04 3.35
C LEU A 49 12.07 18.51 2.03
N SER A 50 11.24 19.33 1.37
CA SER A 50 10.53 18.95 0.14
C SER A 50 10.54 19.98 -1.01
N LYS A 51 11.24 21.13 -0.88
CA LYS A 51 11.37 22.17 -1.93
C LYS A 51 12.79 22.79 -1.99
N HIS A 52 13.19 23.26 -3.18
CA HIS A 52 14.50 23.85 -3.46
C HIS A 52 14.86 25.05 -2.56
N GLY A 53 16.15 25.21 -2.22
CA GLY A 53 16.75 26.49 -1.80
C GLY A 53 17.33 26.62 -0.38
N LEU A 54 17.53 25.54 0.38
CA LEU A 54 18.12 25.61 1.73
C LEU A 54 19.64 25.35 1.74
N SER A 55 20.41 26.23 2.38
CA SER A 55 21.86 26.04 2.55
C SER A 55 22.18 25.18 3.78
N MET A 56 23.16 24.28 3.67
CA MET A 56 23.55 23.34 4.74
C MET A 56 24.05 24.03 6.02
N GLU A 57 24.49 25.29 5.89
CA GLU A 57 24.87 26.14 7.01
C GLU A 57 23.65 26.50 7.91
N SER A 58 22.45 26.54 7.34
CA SER A 58 21.21 26.78 8.09
C SER A 58 20.75 25.54 8.88
N VAL A 59 20.94 24.32 8.36
CA VAL A 59 20.65 23.08 9.09
C VAL A 59 21.59 22.95 10.30
N GLU A 60 22.88 23.18 10.09
CA GLU A 60 23.89 23.09 11.14
C GLU A 60 23.67 24.12 12.28
N ARG A 61 23.32 25.36 11.94
CA ARG A 61 23.07 26.42 12.94
C ARG A 61 21.87 26.17 13.82
N ASN A 62 20.89 25.39 13.35
CA ASN A 62 19.60 25.21 14.03
C ASN A 62 19.35 23.78 14.52
N LYS A 63 20.34 22.88 14.39
CA LYS A 63 20.24 21.46 14.75
C LYS A 63 19.69 21.19 16.17
N HIS A 64 19.98 22.07 17.13
CA HIS A 64 19.53 21.95 18.51
C HIS A 64 18.00 22.05 18.72
N PHE A 65 17.24 22.39 17.67
CA PHE A 65 15.78 22.47 17.69
C PHE A 65 15.09 21.34 16.90
N ILE A 66 15.83 20.31 16.47
CA ILE A 66 15.35 19.28 15.53
C ILE A 66 15.51 17.88 16.17
N GLN A 67 14.38 17.23 16.43
CA GLN A 67 14.20 15.85 16.88
C GLN A 67 13.66 14.92 15.79
N HIS A 68 12.94 15.41 14.78
CA HIS A 68 12.49 14.60 13.65
C HIS A 68 12.88 15.28 12.33
N LEU A 69 13.43 14.52 11.38
CA LEU A 69 13.84 15.09 10.10
C LEU A 69 13.46 14.14 8.96
N THR A 70 12.69 14.64 8.00
CA THR A 70 12.37 13.94 6.76
C THR A 70 12.98 14.66 5.57
N ILE A 71 13.67 13.94 4.70
CA ILE A 71 14.24 14.47 3.47
C ILE A 71 13.68 13.66 2.29
N TYR A 72 13.18 14.32 1.25
CA TYR A 72 12.75 13.68 0.00
C TYR A 72 13.65 14.09 -1.17
N SER A 73 13.87 13.20 -2.14
CA SER A 73 14.80 13.41 -3.27
C SER A 73 14.49 14.62 -4.15
N TYR A 74 13.24 15.09 -4.22
CA TYR A 74 12.85 16.26 -5.01
C TYR A 74 13.44 17.59 -4.50
N ALA A 75 14.15 17.60 -3.36
CA ALA A 75 14.72 18.81 -2.79
C ALA A 75 15.96 19.36 -3.53
N TYR A 76 16.66 18.56 -4.36
CA TYR A 76 17.91 18.97 -5.00
C TYR A 76 17.79 19.02 -6.53
N GLU A 77 17.91 20.23 -7.09
CA GLU A 77 17.81 20.52 -8.54
C GLU A 77 19.00 19.94 -9.34
N ASN A 78 20.09 19.58 -8.65
CA ASN A 78 21.24 18.85 -9.20
C ASN A 78 21.67 17.81 -8.16
N GLN A 79 21.74 16.53 -8.53
CA GLN A 79 22.17 15.48 -7.61
C GLN A 79 23.57 15.79 -7.06
N PRO A 80 23.74 16.03 -5.74
CA PRO A 80 25.06 16.22 -5.17
C PRO A 80 25.87 14.93 -5.33
N SER A 81 27.20 15.06 -5.39
CA SER A 81 28.07 13.88 -5.46
C SER A 81 27.82 12.95 -4.27
N THR A 82 28.06 11.64 -4.42
CA THR A 82 27.95 10.66 -3.31
C THR A 82 28.77 11.04 -2.08
N SER A 83 29.84 11.82 -2.25
CA SER A 83 30.65 12.36 -1.15
C SER A 83 29.98 13.51 -0.39
N GLU A 84 29.23 14.37 -1.07
CA GLU A 84 28.50 15.49 -0.46
C GLU A 84 27.26 14.99 0.29
N GLN A 85 26.58 13.98 -0.25
CA GLN A 85 25.46 13.32 0.45
C GLN A 85 25.93 12.65 1.76
N GLY A 86 27.08 11.96 1.75
CA GLY A 86 27.68 11.37 2.95
C GLY A 86 28.10 12.38 4.01
N GLN A 87 28.59 13.57 3.61
CA GLN A 87 28.92 14.65 4.54
C GLN A 87 27.68 15.31 5.15
N VAL A 88 26.61 15.47 4.37
CA VAL A 88 25.33 16.01 4.83
C VAL A 88 24.71 15.09 5.88
N VAL A 89 24.68 13.78 5.60
CA VAL A 89 24.26 12.74 6.55
C VAL A 89 25.09 12.79 7.84
N SER A 90 26.42 12.83 7.72
CA SER A 90 27.31 12.82 8.89
C SER A 90 27.07 14.02 9.82
N ARG A 91 26.75 15.19 9.27
CA ARG A 91 26.47 16.42 10.04
C ARG A 91 25.07 16.42 10.66
N ILE A 92 24.07 15.91 9.92
CA ILE A 92 22.71 15.70 10.46
C ILE A 92 22.75 14.75 11.65
N MET A 93 23.54 13.69 11.56
CA MET A 93 23.65 12.67 12.60
C MET A 93 24.50 13.09 13.80
N ALA A 94 25.34 14.13 13.66
CA ALA A 94 25.99 14.80 14.78
C ALA A 94 25.00 15.62 15.66
N ASN A 95 23.72 15.64 15.29
CA ASN A 95 22.66 16.22 16.09
C ASN A 95 22.31 15.31 17.27
N SER A 96 22.66 15.77 18.48
CA SER A 96 22.38 15.10 19.75
C SER A 96 20.94 15.27 20.26
N TYR A 97 20.02 15.74 19.42
CA TYR A 97 18.61 15.89 19.73
C TYR A 97 17.72 15.10 18.76
N LEU A 98 18.25 14.63 17.62
CA LEU A 98 17.48 13.92 16.61
C LEU A 98 17.06 12.52 17.12
N THR A 99 15.76 12.26 17.17
CA THR A 99 15.12 10.99 17.56
C THR A 99 14.52 10.22 16.37
N THR A 100 14.08 10.89 15.30
CA THR A 100 13.61 10.23 14.07
C THR A 100 14.27 10.83 12.82
N LEU A 101 14.73 9.97 11.92
CA LEU A 101 15.29 10.36 10.63
C LEU A 101 14.66 9.54 9.51
N ALA A 102 14.05 10.22 8.55
CA ALA A 102 13.33 9.61 7.45
C ALA A 102 13.95 10.07 6.12
N LEU A 103 14.57 9.12 5.40
CA LEU A 103 15.31 9.36 4.17
C LEU A 103 14.82 8.46 3.02
N GLN A 104 13.55 8.07 3.02
CA GLN A 104 12.95 7.28 1.94
C GLN A 104 13.04 7.96 0.57
N TYR A 105 13.21 7.17 -0.49
CA TYR A 105 13.30 7.65 -1.87
C TYR A 105 14.41 8.69 -2.14
N ASN A 106 15.59 8.56 -1.51
CA ASN A 106 16.72 9.49 -1.70
C ASN A 106 17.88 8.93 -2.54
N SER A 107 17.70 7.78 -3.20
CA SER A 107 18.75 7.10 -3.96
C SER A 107 20.01 6.82 -3.13
N ILE A 108 19.86 6.55 -1.83
CA ILE A 108 20.97 6.22 -0.93
C ILE A 108 21.49 4.81 -1.24
N GLY A 109 22.72 4.73 -1.76
CA GLY A 109 23.42 3.45 -1.99
C GLY A 109 24.24 2.94 -0.80
N ASP A 110 24.92 1.81 -0.97
CA ASP A 110 25.85 1.21 0.02
C ASP A 110 26.75 2.25 0.72
N ASN A 111 27.39 3.15 -0.05
CA ASN A 111 28.28 4.19 0.49
C ASN A 111 27.57 5.21 1.40
N GLY A 112 26.31 5.52 1.10
CA GLY A 112 25.50 6.39 1.93
C GLY A 112 25.09 5.70 3.23
N ALA A 113 24.75 4.42 3.17
CA ALA A 113 24.49 3.59 4.35
C ALA A 113 25.74 3.42 5.25
N ILE A 114 26.93 3.29 4.66
CA ILE A 114 28.19 3.29 5.41
C ILE A 114 28.41 4.62 6.16
N ALA A 115 28.16 5.75 5.50
CA ALA A 115 28.26 7.06 6.15
C ALA A 115 27.22 7.24 7.27
N LEU A 116 25.98 6.77 7.05
CA LEU A 116 24.94 6.72 8.09
C LEU A 116 25.38 5.88 9.29
N SER A 117 25.92 4.70 9.03
CA SER A 117 26.42 3.78 10.05
C SER A 117 27.54 4.40 10.89
N GLU A 118 28.53 5.03 10.27
CA GLU A 118 29.62 5.67 11.01
C GLU A 118 29.12 6.78 11.93
N ALA A 119 28.12 7.53 11.46
CA ALA A 119 27.54 8.60 12.26
C ALA A 119 26.66 8.06 13.41
N LEU A 120 25.91 6.98 13.18
CA LEU A 120 25.10 6.29 14.19
C LEU A 120 25.92 5.76 15.38
N LYS A 121 27.21 5.45 15.21
CA LYS A 121 28.09 5.03 16.32
C LYS A 121 28.25 6.10 17.40
N THR A 122 28.15 7.36 17.01
CA THR A 122 28.29 8.51 17.92
C THR A 122 26.96 9.14 18.28
N ASN A 123 25.89 8.75 17.59
CA ASN A 123 24.55 9.28 17.86
C ASN A 123 23.91 8.50 19.01
N SER A 124 23.50 9.22 20.05
CA SER A 124 22.90 8.66 21.27
C SER A 124 21.43 9.02 21.44
N THR A 125 20.76 9.50 20.41
CA THR A 125 19.38 9.99 20.51
C THR A 125 18.43 9.42 19.48
N LEU A 126 18.94 8.95 18.34
CA LEU A 126 18.11 8.45 17.26
C LEU A 126 17.46 7.12 17.65
N ALA A 127 16.14 7.11 17.65
CA ALA A 127 15.27 5.98 17.96
C ALA A 127 14.69 5.35 16.69
N GLU A 128 14.40 6.15 15.66
CA GLU A 128 13.74 5.68 14.44
C GLU A 128 14.51 6.11 13.19
N LEU A 129 14.76 5.16 12.29
CA LEU A 129 15.46 5.40 11.04
C LEU A 129 14.71 4.74 9.88
N TYR A 130 14.19 5.56 8.96
CA TYR A 130 13.48 5.10 7.77
C TYR A 130 14.32 5.30 6.53
N LEU A 131 14.67 4.20 5.87
CA LEU A 131 15.54 4.16 4.70
C LEU A 131 14.90 3.44 3.51
N ASN A 132 13.61 3.12 3.56
CA ASN A 132 12.94 2.33 2.54
C ASN A 132 12.98 2.97 1.14
N SER A 133 12.88 2.13 0.10
CA SER A 133 13.00 2.52 -1.31
C SER A 133 14.31 3.29 -1.61
N ASN A 134 15.44 2.78 -1.10
CA ASN A 134 16.79 3.26 -1.41
C ASN A 134 17.70 2.10 -1.80
N PRO A 135 18.61 2.26 -2.77
CA PRO A 135 19.43 1.16 -3.26
C PRO A 135 20.60 0.74 -2.33
N ILE A 136 20.32 0.45 -1.06
CA ILE A 136 21.32 0.24 -0.02
C ILE A 136 22.18 -0.99 -0.25
N GLY A 137 21.60 -2.14 -0.63
CA GLY A 137 22.36 -3.36 -0.91
C GLY A 137 22.98 -4.05 0.31
N ASP A 138 23.63 -5.20 0.08
CA ASP A 138 24.20 -6.05 1.13
C ASP A 138 25.34 -5.37 1.93
N ASN A 139 26.18 -4.55 1.30
CA ASN A 139 27.33 -3.94 1.99
C ASN A 139 26.88 -2.80 2.91
N GLY A 140 25.87 -2.04 2.49
CA GLY A 140 25.23 -1.01 3.29
C GLY A 140 24.49 -1.61 4.49
N ALA A 141 23.76 -2.72 4.27
CA ALA A 141 23.13 -3.48 5.35
C ALA A 141 24.16 -4.02 6.36
N ALA A 142 25.30 -4.55 5.88
CA ALA A 142 26.38 -5.02 6.74
C ALA A 142 26.99 -3.90 7.59
N ALA A 143 27.18 -2.71 7.00
CA ALA A 143 27.67 -1.55 7.73
C ALA A 143 26.69 -1.11 8.82
N LEU A 144 25.40 -1.02 8.52
CA LEU A 144 24.37 -0.69 9.51
C LEU A 144 24.31 -1.73 10.64
N SER A 145 24.43 -3.02 10.28
CA SER A 145 24.45 -4.15 11.23
C SER A 145 25.57 -4.04 12.25
N GLU A 146 26.78 -3.69 11.81
CA GLU A 146 27.92 -3.54 12.73
C GLU A 146 27.68 -2.44 13.77
N THR A 147 27.00 -1.37 13.37
CA THR A 147 26.64 -0.29 14.31
C THR A 147 25.47 -0.69 15.22
N LEU A 148 24.49 -1.44 14.73
CA LEU A 148 23.38 -1.95 15.55
C LEU A 148 23.85 -2.83 16.72
N LYS A 149 24.99 -3.53 16.60
CA LYS A 149 25.56 -4.32 17.71
C LYS A 149 25.87 -3.49 18.95
N ALA A 150 26.24 -2.23 18.77
CA ALA A 150 26.62 -1.31 19.87
C ALA A 150 25.60 -0.18 20.09
N ASN A 151 24.74 0.09 19.11
CA ASN A 151 23.70 1.10 19.24
C ASN A 151 22.65 0.67 20.27
N SER A 152 22.34 1.57 21.19
CA SER A 152 21.42 1.33 22.30
C SER A 152 20.23 2.29 22.31
N THR A 153 19.91 2.88 21.16
CA THR A 153 18.89 3.94 21.07
C THR A 153 17.85 3.62 20.01
N LEU A 154 18.25 2.98 18.92
CA LEU A 154 17.39 2.66 17.78
C LEU A 154 16.41 1.54 18.18
N THR A 155 15.13 1.85 18.06
CA THR A 155 13.99 0.95 18.29
C THR A 155 13.31 0.55 16.98
N THR A 156 13.39 1.38 15.93
CA THR A 156 12.80 1.10 14.61
C THR A 156 13.81 1.33 13.50
N LEU A 157 13.95 0.33 12.62
CA LEU A 157 14.72 0.42 11.38
C LEU A 157 13.90 -0.09 10.21
N ASP A 158 13.67 0.79 9.23
CA ASP A 158 12.95 0.43 8.00
C ASP A 158 13.90 0.39 6.80
N LEU A 159 14.03 -0.80 6.22
CA LEU A 159 14.86 -1.13 5.06
C LEU A 159 14.04 -1.79 3.95
N GLY A 160 12.73 -1.50 3.88
CA GLY A 160 11.86 -1.97 2.80
C GLY A 160 12.37 -1.57 1.41
N ASP A 161 12.19 -2.41 0.39
CA ASP A 161 12.58 -2.11 -1.00
C ASP A 161 14.01 -1.55 -1.13
N SER A 162 14.99 -2.24 -0.51
CA SER A 162 16.37 -1.74 -0.38
C SER A 162 17.46 -2.60 -1.06
N PHE A 163 17.03 -3.52 -1.93
CA PHE A 163 17.89 -4.49 -2.64
C PHE A 163 18.79 -5.34 -1.73
N ILE A 164 18.35 -5.64 -0.51
CA ILE A 164 19.09 -6.48 0.44
C ILE A 164 18.90 -7.95 0.08
N GLY A 165 19.99 -8.71 0.00
CA GLY A 165 20.02 -10.15 -0.24
C GLY A 165 20.37 -10.96 1.01
N ASP A 166 20.73 -12.24 0.80
CA ASP A 166 21.09 -13.16 1.89
C ASP A 166 22.23 -12.65 2.78
N ASN A 167 23.26 -12.03 2.21
CA ASN A 167 24.44 -11.60 3.00
C ASN A 167 24.13 -10.39 3.89
N GLY A 168 23.31 -9.46 3.40
CA GLY A 168 22.83 -8.34 4.21
C GLY A 168 21.92 -8.83 5.34
N ALA A 169 21.00 -9.76 5.05
CA ALA A 169 20.15 -10.37 6.07
C ALA A 169 20.94 -11.17 7.13
N ILE A 170 22.00 -11.89 6.73
CA ILE A 170 22.91 -12.58 7.66
C ILE A 170 23.59 -11.58 8.60
N SER A 171 24.08 -10.46 8.06
CA SER A 171 24.73 -9.41 8.85
C SER A 171 23.77 -8.79 9.87
N LEU A 172 22.53 -8.50 9.44
CA LEU A 172 21.48 -7.98 10.31
C LEU A 172 21.13 -8.99 11.41
N SER A 173 21.09 -10.28 11.07
CA SER A 173 20.86 -11.37 12.02
C SER A 173 21.94 -11.46 13.09
N GLU A 174 23.21 -11.28 12.73
CA GLU A 174 24.30 -11.23 13.72
C GLU A 174 24.16 -10.05 14.67
N ALA A 175 23.71 -8.89 14.16
CA ALA A 175 23.45 -7.72 14.99
C ALA A 175 22.29 -7.95 15.97
N LEU A 176 21.18 -8.51 15.48
CA LEU A 176 19.99 -8.84 16.28
C LEU A 176 20.31 -9.79 17.46
N LYS A 177 21.26 -10.71 17.31
CA LYS A 177 21.64 -11.62 18.41
C LYS A 177 22.21 -10.90 19.63
N THR A 178 22.77 -9.70 19.45
CA THR A 178 23.39 -8.91 20.52
C THR A 178 22.66 -7.60 20.82
N ASN A 179 21.93 -7.06 19.84
CA ASN A 179 21.16 -5.85 20.01
C ASN A 179 19.97 -6.11 20.94
N SER A 180 19.74 -5.18 21.87
CA SER A 180 18.70 -5.28 22.89
C SER A 180 17.78 -4.07 22.91
N THR A 181 17.68 -3.34 21.80
CA THR A 181 16.88 -2.10 21.72
C THR A 181 15.94 -2.06 20.53
N LEU A 182 16.29 -2.73 19.44
CA LEU A 182 15.48 -2.78 18.24
C LEU A 182 14.22 -3.62 18.50
N GLU A 183 13.06 -3.00 18.26
CA GLU A 183 11.72 -3.56 18.41
C GLU A 183 11.10 -3.88 17.05
N THR A 184 11.34 -3.02 16.05
CA THR A 184 10.79 -3.15 14.70
C THR A 184 11.88 -3.15 13.65
N LEU A 185 11.88 -4.18 12.80
CA LEU A 185 12.72 -4.28 11.61
C LEU A 185 11.84 -4.57 10.39
N ASN A 186 11.78 -3.61 9.46
CA ASN A 186 11.11 -3.83 8.18
C ASN A 186 12.12 -4.19 7.09
N LEU A 187 11.90 -5.35 6.45
CA LEU A 187 12.67 -5.90 5.33
C LEU A 187 11.77 -6.31 4.15
N ASP A 188 10.57 -5.72 4.04
CA ASP A 188 9.65 -5.97 2.93
C ASP A 188 10.30 -5.67 1.57
N THR A 189 9.82 -6.32 0.52
CA THR A 189 10.20 -6.01 -0.88
C THR A 189 11.73 -6.09 -1.15
N ASN A 190 12.45 -6.98 -0.48
CA ASN A 190 13.90 -7.19 -0.66
C ASN A 190 14.21 -8.48 -1.47
N TRP A 191 15.47 -8.88 -1.58
CA TRP A 191 15.92 -10.08 -2.31
C TRP A 191 16.43 -11.19 -1.36
N ILE A 192 15.87 -11.27 -0.16
CA ILE A 192 16.30 -12.21 0.88
C ILE A 192 15.87 -13.64 0.49
N GLY A 193 16.80 -14.58 0.50
CA GLY A 193 16.57 -16.00 0.24
C GLY A 193 16.57 -16.86 1.50
N ASP A 194 16.73 -18.17 1.33
CA ASP A 194 16.71 -19.14 2.42
C ASP A 194 17.81 -18.93 3.45
N ASN A 195 19.03 -18.57 3.02
CA ASN A 195 20.15 -18.46 3.95
C ASN A 195 19.98 -17.23 4.85
N GLY A 196 19.49 -16.12 4.30
CA GLY A 196 19.14 -14.92 5.07
C GLY A 196 18.01 -15.19 6.05
N ALA A 197 16.95 -15.87 5.61
CA ALA A 197 15.82 -16.24 6.47
C ALA A 197 16.19 -17.22 7.60
N VAL A 198 17.06 -18.20 7.35
CA VAL A 198 17.59 -19.10 8.41
C VAL A 198 18.37 -18.30 9.44
N ALA A 199 19.25 -17.41 8.99
CA ALA A 199 20.02 -16.56 9.89
C ALA A 199 19.12 -15.68 10.76
N LEU A 200 18.08 -15.08 10.16
CA LEU A 200 17.08 -14.28 10.87
C LEU A 200 16.36 -15.12 11.91
N SER A 201 15.90 -16.33 11.53
CA SER A 201 15.30 -17.29 12.47
C SER A 201 16.21 -17.60 13.67
N ASP A 202 17.49 -17.83 13.43
CA ASP A 202 18.44 -18.13 14.51
C ASP A 202 18.69 -16.93 15.41
N ALA A 203 18.61 -15.72 14.87
CA ALA A 203 18.64 -14.50 15.67
C ALA A 203 17.38 -14.37 16.53
N LEU A 204 16.18 -14.61 15.96
CA LEU A 204 14.90 -14.53 16.67
C LEU A 204 14.79 -15.52 17.83
N LYS A 205 15.47 -16.67 17.80
CA LYS A 205 15.49 -17.61 18.94
C LYS A 205 16.19 -17.05 20.17
N ILE A 206 17.06 -16.05 19.98
CA ILE A 206 17.92 -15.48 21.02
C ILE A 206 17.47 -14.06 21.37
N ASN A 207 17.09 -13.27 20.36
CA ASN A 207 16.63 -11.90 20.52
C ASN A 207 15.23 -11.88 21.16
N SER A 208 15.10 -11.10 22.23
CA SER A 208 13.87 -10.97 23.00
C SER A 208 13.25 -9.57 22.93
N THR A 209 13.80 -8.68 22.11
CA THR A 209 13.38 -7.27 22.03
C THR A 209 12.64 -6.95 20.76
N LEU A 210 12.98 -7.63 19.67
CA LEU A 210 12.26 -7.50 18.41
C LEU A 210 10.85 -8.05 18.58
N THR A 211 9.86 -7.21 18.33
CA THR A 211 8.44 -7.56 18.37
C THR A 211 7.86 -7.71 16.97
N THR A 212 8.46 -7.02 15.99
CA THR A 212 7.96 -6.99 14.62
C THR A 212 9.11 -7.20 13.62
N LEU A 213 8.99 -8.24 12.81
CA LEU A 213 9.84 -8.48 11.65
C LEU A 213 8.96 -8.59 10.41
N ASP A 214 9.01 -7.57 9.55
CA ASP A 214 8.29 -7.59 8.28
C ASP A 214 9.19 -8.14 7.16
N LEU A 215 8.72 -9.21 6.52
CA LEU A 215 9.35 -9.84 5.36
C LEU A 215 8.37 -9.94 4.17
N MET A 216 7.23 -9.24 4.22
CA MET A 216 6.18 -9.26 3.20
C MET A 216 6.70 -8.80 1.84
N ASP A 217 6.05 -9.30 0.79
CA ASP A 217 6.27 -8.93 -0.61
C ASP A 217 7.70 -9.10 -1.18
N CYS A 218 7.80 -9.69 -2.37
CA CYS A 218 9.01 -9.76 -3.21
C CYS A 218 10.31 -10.36 -2.63
N ASN A 219 10.38 -10.83 -1.38
CA ASN A 219 11.49 -11.64 -0.88
C ASN A 219 11.53 -13.04 -1.53
N TRP A 220 12.72 -13.60 -1.72
CA TRP A 220 12.95 -14.90 -2.37
C TRP A 220 13.10 -16.06 -1.37
N ILE A 221 12.47 -15.94 -0.20
CA ILE A 221 12.49 -16.95 0.87
C ILE A 221 11.76 -18.19 0.35
N ARG A 222 12.47 -19.33 0.38
CA ARG A 222 11.95 -20.63 -0.02
C ARG A 222 11.89 -21.49 1.25
N ASP A 223 12.17 -22.76 1.08
CA ASP A 223 11.66 -23.80 1.94
C ASP A 223 12.39 -23.91 3.26
N ILE A 224 13.70 -23.83 3.16
CA ILE A 224 14.58 -23.92 4.31
C ILE A 224 14.41 -22.67 5.19
N GLY A 225 14.27 -21.50 4.57
CA GLY A 225 14.11 -20.23 5.26
C GLY A 225 12.81 -20.13 6.04
N ALA A 226 11.68 -20.44 5.42
CA ALA A 226 10.39 -20.29 6.09
C ALA A 226 10.08 -21.41 7.09
N VAL A 227 10.63 -22.62 6.94
CA VAL A 227 10.64 -23.63 8.03
C VAL A 227 11.41 -23.13 9.24
N ALA A 228 12.56 -22.50 9.02
CA ALA A 228 13.37 -21.94 10.10
C ALA A 228 12.61 -20.83 10.83
N LEU A 229 12.03 -19.87 10.09
CA LEU A 229 11.23 -18.77 10.65
C LEU A 229 10.00 -19.30 11.43
N TYR A 230 9.28 -20.29 10.90
CA TYR A 230 8.17 -20.92 11.60
C TYR A 230 8.59 -21.59 12.93
N ASN A 231 9.72 -22.29 12.93
CA ASN A 231 10.23 -22.91 14.15
C ASN A 231 10.66 -21.88 15.18
N ALA A 232 11.21 -20.74 14.74
CA ALA A 232 11.56 -19.62 15.62
C ALA A 232 10.30 -19.03 16.29
N LEU A 233 9.21 -18.80 15.55
CA LEU A 233 7.91 -18.35 16.08
C LEU A 233 7.32 -19.29 17.13
N LYS A 234 7.54 -20.60 16.97
CA LYS A 234 7.05 -21.61 17.93
C LYS A 234 7.78 -21.55 19.27
N THR A 235 9.01 -21.06 19.26
CA THR A 235 9.87 -20.94 20.45
C THR A 235 9.88 -19.53 21.03
N ASN A 236 9.58 -18.51 20.22
CA ASN A 236 9.53 -17.11 20.62
C ASN A 236 8.12 -16.56 20.36
N SER A 237 7.32 -16.49 21.42
CA SER A 237 5.91 -16.06 21.39
C SER A 237 5.71 -14.53 21.41
N ILE A 238 6.79 -13.75 21.25
CA ILE A 238 6.76 -12.27 21.32
C ILE A 238 6.80 -11.64 19.92
N VAL A 239 7.47 -12.30 18.97
CA VAL A 239 7.71 -11.75 17.62
C VAL A 239 6.52 -12.09 16.72
N ASP A 240 5.88 -11.07 16.15
CA ASP A 240 5.01 -11.25 14.98
C ASP A 240 5.87 -11.22 13.71
N ILE A 241 5.83 -12.29 12.92
CA ILE A 241 6.49 -12.34 11.61
C ILE A 241 5.39 -12.29 10.56
N GLU A 242 5.24 -11.12 9.98
CA GLU A 242 4.37 -10.88 8.85
C GLU A 242 5.05 -11.38 7.56
N GLY A 243 4.37 -12.24 6.79
CA GLY A 243 4.83 -12.66 5.44
C GLY A 243 5.39 -14.08 5.23
N VAL A 244 5.34 -15.00 6.21
CA VAL A 244 5.79 -16.40 6.00
C VAL A 244 4.71 -17.26 5.32
N GLU A 245 4.77 -17.40 3.98
CA GLU A 245 3.90 -18.32 3.25
C GLU A 245 4.24 -19.81 3.53
N PHE A 246 3.23 -20.65 3.81
CA PHE A 246 3.33 -22.11 3.97
C PHE A 246 3.89 -22.89 2.75
N ARG A 247 4.27 -22.19 1.67
CA ARG A 247 4.89 -22.74 0.44
C ARG A 247 6.20 -23.48 0.69
N SER A 248 6.81 -23.20 1.84
CA SER A 248 8.19 -23.54 2.18
C SER A 248 8.40 -24.85 2.95
N LEU A 249 7.35 -25.49 3.44
CA LEU A 249 7.48 -26.79 4.11
C LEU A 249 7.52 -27.98 3.12
N ILE A 250 7.26 -27.76 1.83
CA ILE A 250 6.89 -28.82 0.88
C ILE A 250 8.06 -29.20 -0.07
N ARG A 251 8.99 -28.31 -0.39
CA ARG A 251 10.19 -28.55 -1.22
C ARG A 251 11.40 -29.08 -0.44
N MET A 252 11.31 -29.25 0.89
CA MET A 252 12.45 -29.65 1.73
C MET A 252 12.89 -31.14 1.66
N PHE A 253 12.22 -32.01 0.88
CA PHE A 253 12.63 -33.43 0.74
C PHE A 253 12.71 -33.97 -0.70
N PRO A 254 13.68 -33.56 -1.53
CA PRO A 254 13.94 -34.25 -2.79
C PRO A 254 14.88 -35.47 -2.66
N THR A 255 15.80 -35.54 -1.67
CA THR A 255 16.98 -36.42 -1.81
C THR A 255 17.59 -37.16 -0.59
N ASN A 256 17.04 -37.19 0.64
CA ASN A 256 17.69 -37.92 1.77
C ASN A 256 16.98 -39.24 2.17
N PRO A 257 17.61 -40.44 2.15
CA PRO A 257 16.88 -41.72 2.22
C PRO A 257 16.40 -42.18 3.61
N LEU A 258 16.60 -41.40 4.67
CA LEU A 258 16.17 -41.79 6.02
C LEU A 258 14.91 -40.96 6.37
N ASP A 259 13.79 -41.66 6.56
CA ASP A 259 12.42 -41.17 6.91
C ASP A 259 11.46 -40.77 5.79
N LEU A 260 11.85 -40.96 4.53
CA LEU A 260 11.07 -40.51 3.39
C LEU A 260 9.74 -41.26 3.12
N PRO A 261 9.59 -42.58 3.40
CA PRO A 261 8.33 -43.29 3.20
C PRO A 261 7.21 -42.86 4.17
N GLU A 262 7.54 -42.59 5.43
CA GLU A 262 6.55 -42.23 6.45
C GLU A 262 6.04 -40.79 6.28
N ILE A 263 6.94 -39.86 5.94
CA ILE A 263 6.58 -38.46 5.65
C ILE A 263 5.75 -38.37 4.36
N ARG A 264 6.13 -39.08 3.29
CA ARG A 264 5.34 -39.14 2.04
C ARG A 264 3.98 -39.80 2.25
N SER A 265 3.89 -40.84 3.08
CA SER A 265 2.62 -41.49 3.43
C SER A 265 1.71 -40.57 4.24
N ARG A 266 2.25 -39.80 5.18
CA ARG A 266 1.48 -38.84 5.99
C ARG A 266 0.97 -37.65 5.17
N ILE A 267 1.78 -37.09 4.26
CA ILE A 267 1.36 -35.99 3.36
C ILE A 267 0.34 -36.49 2.33
N ALA A 268 0.54 -37.67 1.75
CA ALA A 268 -0.42 -38.27 0.82
C ALA A 268 -1.76 -38.59 1.51
N SER A 269 -1.72 -39.06 2.75
CA SER A 269 -2.92 -39.35 3.55
C SER A 269 -3.61 -38.10 4.08
N SER A 270 -2.90 -37.00 4.34
CA SER A 270 -3.49 -35.73 4.77
C SER A 270 -4.07 -34.91 3.61
N LEU A 271 -3.59 -35.14 2.38
CA LEU A 271 -4.04 -34.44 1.16
C LEU A 271 -4.94 -35.29 0.24
N GLY A 272 -5.13 -36.58 0.54
CA GLY A 272 -6.04 -37.46 -0.21
C GLY A 272 -5.55 -37.91 -1.59
N ILE A 273 -4.24 -37.91 -1.84
CA ILE A 273 -3.65 -38.10 -3.18
C ILE A 273 -3.05 -39.50 -3.33
N LYS A 274 -3.38 -40.17 -4.45
CA LYS A 274 -3.01 -41.58 -4.70
C LYS A 274 -1.59 -41.81 -5.25
N ASP A 275 -0.97 -40.84 -5.93
CA ASP A 275 0.37 -41.02 -6.52
C ASP A 275 1.18 -39.71 -6.63
N LEU A 276 2.29 -39.64 -5.90
CA LEU A 276 3.22 -38.51 -5.87
C LEU A 276 4.29 -38.57 -6.98
N ALA A 277 4.54 -39.73 -7.60
CA ALA A 277 5.63 -39.91 -8.56
C ALA A 277 5.33 -39.20 -9.89
N SER A 278 4.06 -39.18 -10.29
CA SER A 278 3.58 -38.46 -11.48
C SER A 278 3.82 -36.93 -11.38
N CYS A 279 3.73 -36.38 -10.17
CA CYS A 279 3.84 -34.95 -9.87
C CYS A 279 5.29 -34.42 -9.98
N ALA A 280 6.28 -35.21 -9.55
CA ALA A 280 7.70 -34.83 -9.63
C ALA A 280 8.22 -34.77 -11.07
N ARG A 281 7.73 -35.65 -11.96
CA ARG A 281 8.08 -35.64 -13.38
C ARG A 281 7.54 -34.40 -14.09
N VAL A 282 6.30 -34.00 -13.79
CA VAL A 282 5.70 -32.76 -14.32
C VAL A 282 6.51 -31.54 -13.90
N ASN A 283 7.03 -31.50 -12.68
CA ASN A 283 7.82 -30.35 -12.21
C ASN A 283 9.14 -30.13 -12.96
N GLN A 284 9.83 -31.21 -13.35
CA GLN A 284 11.04 -31.10 -14.17
C GLN A 284 10.74 -30.62 -15.59
N GLU A 285 9.64 -31.07 -16.19
CA GLU A 285 9.20 -30.63 -17.54
C GLU A 285 8.77 -29.15 -17.59
N TRP A 286 8.60 -28.53 -16.43
CA TRP A 286 8.16 -27.16 -16.21
C TRP A 286 9.27 -26.25 -15.64
N ASN A 287 10.54 -26.63 -15.81
CA ASN A 287 11.69 -25.88 -15.31
C ASN A 287 11.62 -25.57 -13.80
N ASN A 288 11.08 -26.50 -13.01
CA ASN A 288 10.84 -26.37 -11.56
C ASN A 288 9.80 -25.30 -11.16
N SER A 289 8.93 -24.87 -12.09
CA SER A 289 7.89 -23.88 -11.84
C SER A 289 6.56 -24.48 -11.35
N PHE A 290 6.48 -25.80 -11.13
CA PHE A 290 5.24 -26.52 -10.81
C PHE A 290 5.29 -27.06 -9.37
N THR A 291 4.32 -26.68 -8.54
CA THR A 291 4.16 -27.23 -7.17
C THR A 291 2.89 -28.07 -7.08
N PRO A 292 2.97 -29.39 -7.34
CA PRO A 292 1.85 -30.29 -7.16
C PRO A 292 1.69 -30.58 -5.66
N PRO A 293 0.50 -30.42 -5.03
CA PRO A 293 -0.87 -30.29 -5.54
C PRO A 293 -1.57 -29.01 -5.02
N LEU A 294 -0.81 -27.98 -4.65
CA LEU A 294 -1.31 -26.81 -3.93
C LEU A 294 -1.60 -25.60 -4.80
N TYR A 295 -1.19 -25.59 -6.07
CA TYR A 295 -1.50 -24.48 -6.97
C TYR A 295 -1.75 -24.95 -8.39
N ASN A 296 -2.97 -24.78 -8.86
CA ASN A 296 -3.33 -24.87 -10.27
C ASN A 296 -2.79 -23.65 -11.07
N THR A 297 -1.75 -22.98 -10.57
CA THR A 297 -1.27 -21.65 -11.00
C THR A 297 0.08 -21.74 -11.71
N VAL A 298 0.19 -21.05 -12.84
CA VAL A 298 1.33 -21.11 -13.76
C VAL A 298 1.78 -19.71 -14.14
N VAL A 299 3.10 -19.50 -14.21
CA VAL A 299 3.67 -18.23 -14.67
C VAL A 299 4.54 -18.44 -15.90
N LEU A 300 4.19 -17.79 -17.02
CA LEU A 300 5.01 -17.74 -18.24
C LEU A 300 5.90 -16.48 -18.17
N SER A 301 7.22 -16.69 -18.18
CA SER A 301 8.26 -15.64 -18.14
C SER A 301 9.54 -16.16 -18.81
N LYS A 302 10.57 -15.32 -19.02
CA LYS A 302 11.87 -15.77 -19.59
C LYS A 302 12.54 -16.91 -18.83
N GLN A 303 12.25 -17.05 -17.54
CA GLN A 303 12.79 -18.10 -16.68
C GLN A 303 11.73 -19.17 -16.31
N GLY A 304 10.48 -18.99 -16.76
CA GLY A 304 9.33 -19.82 -16.43
C GLY A 304 9.02 -20.89 -17.49
N ALA A 305 7.78 -21.40 -17.46
CA ALA A 305 7.34 -22.44 -18.38
C ALA A 305 7.27 -21.93 -19.85
N SER A 306 7.60 -22.80 -20.80
CA SER A 306 7.48 -22.50 -22.24
C SER A 306 6.06 -22.75 -22.76
N MET A 307 5.71 -22.17 -23.90
CA MET A 307 4.40 -22.42 -24.54
C MET A 307 4.20 -23.91 -24.88
N GLU A 308 5.26 -24.61 -25.29
CA GLU A 308 5.19 -26.04 -25.57
C GLU A 308 4.87 -26.84 -24.30
N SER A 309 5.43 -26.43 -23.15
CA SER A 309 5.11 -27.01 -21.85
C SER A 309 3.67 -26.71 -21.42
N PHE A 310 3.19 -25.48 -21.65
CA PHE A 310 1.78 -25.12 -21.46
C PHE A 310 0.86 -26.01 -22.29
N GLU A 311 1.09 -26.16 -23.60
CA GLU A 311 0.20 -26.95 -24.47
C GLU A 311 0.12 -28.42 -24.05
N ARG A 312 1.25 -29.03 -23.65
CA ARG A 312 1.27 -30.41 -23.16
C ARG A 312 0.45 -30.60 -21.89
N ASN A 313 0.38 -29.58 -21.05
CA ASN A 313 -0.12 -29.71 -19.68
C ASN A 313 -1.32 -28.80 -19.35
N LYS A 314 -1.88 -28.11 -20.34
CA LYS A 314 -3.00 -27.15 -20.19
C LYS A 314 -4.22 -27.72 -19.47
N HIS A 315 -4.40 -29.04 -19.52
CA HIS A 315 -5.46 -29.76 -18.82
C HIS A 315 -5.33 -29.77 -17.29
N LEU A 316 -4.18 -29.36 -16.75
CA LEU A 316 -3.90 -29.28 -15.30
C LEU A 316 -3.89 -27.84 -14.78
N ILE A 317 -4.07 -26.85 -15.65
CA ILE A 317 -3.89 -25.42 -15.34
C ILE A 317 -5.24 -24.78 -15.12
N GLN A 318 -5.44 -24.15 -13.96
CA GLN A 318 -6.62 -23.33 -13.69
C GLN A 318 -6.28 -21.85 -13.63
N HIS A 319 -5.10 -21.46 -13.15
CA HIS A 319 -4.67 -20.07 -13.10
C HIS A 319 -3.41 -19.88 -13.94
N LEU A 320 -3.36 -18.83 -14.75
CA LEU A 320 -2.23 -18.53 -15.62
C LEU A 320 -1.87 -17.06 -15.51
N ARG A 321 -0.59 -16.75 -15.31
CA ARG A 321 -0.01 -15.42 -15.39
C ARG A 321 1.00 -15.37 -16.52
N ILE A 322 0.96 -14.32 -17.32
CA ILE A 322 1.91 -14.11 -18.41
C ILE A 322 2.62 -12.78 -18.18
N HIS A 323 3.94 -12.83 -18.04
CA HIS A 323 4.75 -11.61 -17.99
C HIS A 323 5.17 -11.19 -19.40
N LYS A 324 5.25 -9.87 -19.62
CA LYS A 324 5.82 -9.26 -20.83
C LYS A 324 7.20 -9.80 -21.19
N SER A 325 7.98 -10.21 -20.20
CA SER A 325 9.30 -10.79 -20.43
C SER A 325 9.24 -12.08 -21.28
N ALA A 326 8.16 -12.86 -21.19
CA ALA A 326 8.00 -14.12 -21.92
C ALA A 326 7.88 -13.91 -23.45
N TYR A 327 7.06 -12.95 -23.88
CA TYR A 327 6.64 -12.82 -25.28
C TYR A 327 6.81 -11.41 -25.86
N GLY A 328 7.44 -10.49 -25.12
CA GLY A 328 7.52 -9.08 -25.50
C GLY A 328 6.16 -8.38 -25.36
N ASP A 329 5.98 -7.28 -26.08
CA ASP A 329 4.67 -6.62 -26.14
C ASP A 329 3.62 -7.57 -26.75
N LEU A 330 2.47 -7.74 -26.09
CA LEU A 330 1.32 -8.49 -26.60
C LEU A 330 0.41 -7.65 -27.51
N TYR A 331 0.86 -6.49 -28.02
CA TYR A 331 0.16 -5.86 -29.14
C TYR A 331 0.38 -6.74 -30.38
N LEU A 332 -0.70 -7.37 -30.83
CA LEU A 332 -0.62 -8.56 -31.68
C LEU A 332 -0.01 -8.29 -33.07
N LYS A 333 1.13 -8.91 -33.36
CA LYS A 333 1.39 -9.54 -34.69
C LYS A 333 0.60 -10.85 -34.74
N SER A 334 0.37 -11.41 -35.93
CA SER A 334 -0.51 -12.58 -36.16
C SER A 334 -0.29 -13.76 -35.20
N GLU A 335 0.96 -14.05 -34.83
CA GLU A 335 1.34 -15.18 -33.97
C GLU A 335 0.90 -15.00 -32.50
N GLN A 336 0.93 -13.77 -31.98
CA GLN A 336 0.56 -13.51 -30.58
C GLN A 336 -0.97 -13.54 -30.39
N GLY A 337 -1.75 -13.25 -31.45
CA GLY A 337 -3.21 -13.31 -31.40
C GLY A 337 -3.72 -14.74 -31.36
N GLU A 338 -3.02 -15.62 -32.08
CA GLU A 338 -3.24 -17.06 -32.00
C GLU A 338 -2.89 -17.60 -30.60
N LEU A 339 -1.81 -17.11 -29.98
CA LEU A 339 -1.44 -17.47 -28.60
C LEU A 339 -2.56 -17.18 -27.61
N ILE A 340 -3.07 -15.94 -27.59
CA ILE A 340 -4.17 -15.54 -26.70
C ILE A 340 -5.41 -16.40 -26.96
N SER A 341 -5.74 -16.62 -28.23
CA SER A 341 -6.91 -17.43 -28.60
C SER A 341 -6.81 -18.87 -28.09
N ARG A 342 -5.61 -19.48 -28.15
CA ARG A 342 -5.35 -20.83 -27.63
C ARG A 342 -5.45 -20.90 -26.11
N ILE A 343 -4.92 -19.90 -25.40
CA ILE A 343 -5.03 -19.82 -23.94
C ILE A 343 -6.50 -19.70 -23.52
N MET A 344 -7.25 -18.81 -24.16
CA MET A 344 -8.66 -18.56 -23.87
C MET A 344 -9.57 -19.74 -24.27
N ALA A 345 -9.13 -20.62 -25.16
CA ALA A 345 -9.82 -21.87 -25.49
C ALA A 345 -9.57 -22.99 -24.46
N ASN A 346 -8.71 -22.78 -23.45
CA ASN A 346 -8.46 -23.79 -22.42
C ASN A 346 -9.67 -23.95 -21.50
N SER A 347 -10.30 -25.12 -21.54
CA SER A 347 -11.50 -25.44 -20.75
C SER A 347 -11.25 -25.71 -19.27
N ASN A 348 -10.03 -25.62 -18.77
CA ASN A 348 -9.72 -25.74 -17.34
C ASN A 348 -9.31 -24.41 -16.70
N LEU A 349 -9.04 -23.38 -17.52
CA LEU A 349 -8.53 -22.10 -17.04
C LEU A 349 -9.65 -21.25 -16.42
N THR A 350 -9.58 -21.02 -15.12
CA THR A 350 -10.50 -20.19 -14.34
C THR A 350 -9.95 -18.79 -14.03
N ALA A 351 -8.62 -18.60 -14.01
CA ALA A 351 -8.01 -17.28 -13.79
C ALA A 351 -6.89 -16.97 -14.78
N LEU A 352 -6.90 -15.76 -15.33
CA LEU A 352 -5.90 -15.29 -16.27
C LEU A 352 -5.40 -13.90 -15.89
N ASP A 353 -4.10 -13.76 -15.73
CA ASP A 353 -3.43 -12.52 -15.40
C ASP A 353 -2.46 -12.14 -16.54
N LEU A 354 -2.76 -11.02 -17.19
CA LEU A 354 -1.99 -10.46 -18.29
C LEU A 354 -1.49 -9.05 -17.98
N GLN A 355 -1.21 -8.74 -16.71
CA GLN A 355 -0.69 -7.43 -16.31
C GLN A 355 0.62 -7.03 -17.03
N TYR A 356 0.80 -5.73 -17.28
CA TYR A 356 2.02 -5.16 -17.89
C TYR A 356 2.39 -5.70 -19.28
N ASN A 357 1.45 -6.21 -20.08
CA ASN A 357 1.77 -6.82 -21.38
C ASN A 357 1.63 -5.88 -22.59
N SER A 358 1.26 -4.62 -22.39
CA SER A 358 1.06 -3.66 -23.49
C SER A 358 0.08 -4.17 -24.57
N ILE A 359 -1.01 -4.81 -24.14
CA ILE A 359 -2.05 -5.41 -25.00
C ILE A 359 -2.67 -4.40 -25.97
N ARG A 360 -2.97 -3.17 -25.50
CA ARG A 360 -3.63 -2.09 -26.24
C ARG A 360 -5.00 -2.50 -26.81
N ASP A 361 -5.65 -1.59 -27.54
CA ASP A 361 -6.99 -1.84 -28.12
C ASP A 361 -7.06 -3.09 -28.99
N LYS A 362 -6.05 -3.31 -29.85
CA LYS A 362 -6.05 -4.47 -30.77
C LYS A 362 -5.99 -5.80 -30.04
N GLY A 363 -5.18 -5.89 -28.98
CA GLY A 363 -5.10 -7.10 -28.17
C GLY A 363 -6.37 -7.32 -27.35
N ALA A 364 -6.96 -6.24 -26.82
CA ALA A 364 -8.24 -6.29 -26.09
C ALA A 364 -9.41 -6.76 -26.98
N ILE A 365 -9.45 -6.31 -28.24
CA ILE A 365 -10.43 -6.79 -29.23
C ILE A 365 -10.27 -8.30 -29.47
N ALA A 366 -9.05 -8.79 -29.67
CA ALA A 366 -8.82 -10.23 -29.85
C ALA A 366 -9.18 -11.05 -28.60
N LEU A 367 -8.84 -10.56 -27.42
CA LEU A 367 -9.26 -11.15 -26.14
C LEU A 367 -10.78 -11.23 -26.03
N SER A 368 -11.48 -10.18 -26.45
CA SER A 368 -12.94 -10.12 -26.41
C SER A 368 -13.60 -11.19 -27.26
N GLU A 369 -13.08 -11.45 -28.48
CA GLU A 369 -13.61 -12.50 -29.34
C GLU A 369 -13.48 -13.88 -28.70
N ALA A 370 -12.35 -14.13 -28.03
CA ALA A 370 -12.17 -15.39 -27.32
C ALA A 370 -13.05 -15.49 -26.06
N LEU A 371 -13.22 -14.38 -25.32
CA LEU A 371 -14.03 -14.30 -24.10
C LEU A 371 -15.52 -14.58 -24.36
N LYS A 372 -16.05 -14.24 -25.55
CA LYS A 372 -17.44 -14.56 -25.94
C LYS A 372 -17.77 -16.06 -25.86
N THR A 373 -16.78 -16.91 -26.14
CA THR A 373 -16.95 -18.38 -26.17
C THR A 373 -16.34 -19.09 -24.98
N ASN A 374 -15.49 -18.40 -24.21
CA ASN A 374 -14.92 -18.95 -22.99
C ASN A 374 -16.03 -19.12 -21.93
N SER A 375 -16.11 -20.32 -21.36
CA SER A 375 -17.12 -20.71 -20.38
C SER A 375 -16.52 -21.18 -19.05
N THR A 376 -15.29 -20.79 -18.74
CA THR A 376 -14.54 -21.30 -17.58
C THR A 376 -13.84 -20.21 -16.79
N LEU A 377 -13.43 -19.13 -17.46
CA LEU A 377 -12.72 -18.02 -16.86
C LEU A 377 -13.66 -17.23 -15.95
N THR A 378 -13.29 -17.13 -14.68
CA THR A 378 -13.96 -16.36 -13.63
C THR A 378 -13.18 -15.12 -13.23
N PHE A 379 -11.85 -15.08 -13.47
CA PHE A 379 -10.99 -13.96 -13.17
C PHE A 379 -10.12 -13.56 -14.37
N LEU A 380 -10.09 -12.27 -14.70
CA LEU A 380 -9.22 -11.68 -15.71
C LEU A 380 -8.59 -10.38 -15.21
N SER A 381 -7.25 -10.33 -15.15
CA SER A 381 -6.52 -9.07 -14.94
C SER A 381 -5.83 -8.60 -16.23
N LEU A 382 -6.11 -7.35 -16.57
CA LEU A 382 -5.55 -6.57 -17.67
C LEU A 382 -4.93 -5.27 -17.14
N TYR A 383 -4.52 -5.26 -15.88
CA TYR A 383 -3.82 -4.14 -15.25
C TYR A 383 -2.69 -3.61 -16.15
N THR A 384 -2.63 -2.29 -16.32
CA THR A 384 -1.56 -1.56 -17.02
C THR A 384 -1.19 -2.11 -18.40
N ASN A 385 -2.18 -2.08 -19.30
CA ASN A 385 -2.07 -2.59 -20.67
C ASN A 385 -2.29 -1.55 -21.77
N SER A 386 -2.48 -0.27 -21.40
CA SER A 386 -2.77 0.83 -22.33
C SER A 386 -4.00 0.56 -23.21
N ILE A 387 -5.03 -0.07 -22.64
CA ILE A 387 -6.33 -0.29 -23.30
C ILE A 387 -7.12 1.01 -23.26
N GLY A 388 -7.52 1.52 -24.42
CA GLY A 388 -8.39 2.67 -24.56
C GLY A 388 -9.86 2.29 -24.75
N ASP A 389 -10.69 3.28 -25.06
CA ASP A 389 -12.14 3.11 -25.21
C ASP A 389 -12.56 2.03 -26.20
N ASN A 390 -11.86 1.91 -27.33
CA ASN A 390 -12.20 0.91 -28.35
C ASN A 390 -11.94 -0.52 -27.86
N GLY A 391 -10.81 -0.73 -27.18
CA GLY A 391 -10.49 -2.04 -26.61
C GLY A 391 -11.44 -2.40 -25.47
N ALA A 392 -11.75 -1.44 -24.61
CA ALA A 392 -12.70 -1.62 -23.51
C ALA A 392 -14.11 -1.92 -24.03
N ALA A 393 -14.60 -1.18 -25.02
CA ALA A 393 -15.92 -1.43 -25.62
C ALA A 393 -16.05 -2.85 -26.19
N ALA A 394 -15.00 -3.37 -26.83
CA ALA A 394 -14.99 -4.75 -27.32
C ALA A 394 -15.03 -5.76 -26.17
N LEU A 395 -14.22 -5.57 -25.12
CA LEU A 395 -14.24 -6.42 -23.92
C LEU A 395 -15.63 -6.44 -23.28
N PHE A 396 -16.26 -5.28 -23.10
CA PHE A 396 -17.59 -5.17 -22.51
C PHE A 396 -18.65 -5.82 -23.41
N GLU A 397 -18.57 -5.67 -24.74
CA GLU A 397 -19.47 -6.35 -25.66
C GLU A 397 -19.42 -7.88 -25.48
N ALA A 398 -18.23 -8.45 -25.24
CA ALA A 398 -18.09 -9.87 -24.95
C ALA A 398 -18.74 -10.29 -23.61
N LEU A 399 -18.77 -9.40 -22.62
CA LEU A 399 -19.43 -9.66 -21.33
C LEU A 399 -20.96 -9.69 -21.42
N LYS A 400 -21.58 -9.19 -22.51
CA LYS A 400 -23.02 -9.36 -22.71
C LYS A 400 -23.43 -10.83 -22.83
N THR A 401 -22.54 -11.66 -23.37
CA THR A 401 -22.80 -13.10 -23.58
C THR A 401 -21.99 -13.98 -22.63
N ASN A 402 -20.87 -13.48 -22.10
CA ASN A 402 -20.08 -14.23 -21.13
C ASN A 402 -20.81 -14.31 -19.78
N SER A 403 -21.05 -15.55 -19.32
CA SER A 403 -21.78 -15.85 -18.09
C SER A 403 -20.90 -16.46 -16.99
N THR A 404 -19.57 -16.34 -17.10
CA THR A 404 -18.63 -16.94 -16.13
C THR A 404 -17.70 -15.94 -15.47
N LEU A 405 -17.36 -14.85 -16.15
CA LEU A 405 -16.41 -13.88 -15.62
C LEU A 405 -17.02 -13.11 -14.45
N ALA A 406 -16.49 -13.37 -13.24
CA ALA A 406 -16.94 -12.77 -11.99
C ALA A 406 -16.05 -11.57 -11.57
N THR A 407 -14.79 -11.56 -12.00
CA THR A 407 -13.82 -10.51 -11.65
C THR A 407 -13.08 -10.02 -12.88
N LEU A 408 -13.11 -8.72 -13.10
CA LEU A 408 -12.37 -8.05 -14.16
C LEU A 408 -11.55 -6.89 -13.58
N ASP A 409 -10.26 -6.91 -13.87
CA ASP A 409 -9.33 -5.86 -13.46
C ASP A 409 -8.76 -5.13 -14.69
N LEU A 410 -9.02 -3.83 -14.74
CA LEU A 410 -8.66 -2.89 -15.82
C LEU A 410 -7.93 -1.66 -15.26
N ASP A 411 -7.30 -1.77 -14.08
CA ASP A 411 -6.51 -0.70 -13.47
C ASP A 411 -5.43 -0.14 -14.44
N THR A 412 -5.17 1.17 -14.38
CA THR A 412 -4.08 1.88 -15.07
C THR A 412 -4.13 1.65 -16.58
N ASN A 413 -5.32 1.81 -17.16
CA ASN A 413 -5.52 1.81 -18.60
C ASN A 413 -5.89 3.23 -19.08
N SER A 414 -6.43 3.36 -20.28
CA SER A 414 -6.79 4.66 -20.87
C SER A 414 -8.27 4.70 -21.24
N ILE A 415 -9.10 4.08 -20.39
CA ILE A 415 -10.56 4.03 -20.56
C ILE A 415 -11.13 5.38 -20.16
N GLY A 416 -11.77 6.06 -21.10
CA GLY A 416 -12.43 7.34 -20.93
C GLY A 416 -13.94 7.24 -20.85
N GLU A 417 -14.60 8.36 -21.09
CA GLU A 417 -16.06 8.52 -21.04
C GLU A 417 -16.79 7.55 -21.98
N SER A 418 -16.23 7.27 -23.18
CA SER A 418 -16.87 6.39 -24.15
C SER A 418 -16.78 4.92 -23.73
N GLY A 419 -15.66 4.49 -23.16
CA GLY A 419 -15.52 3.16 -22.59
C GLY A 419 -16.42 2.96 -21.36
N ALA A 420 -16.57 3.97 -20.52
CA ALA A 420 -17.51 3.97 -19.41
C ALA A 420 -18.98 3.86 -19.87
N ALA A 421 -19.35 4.53 -20.96
CA ALA A 421 -20.67 4.38 -21.58
C ALA A 421 -20.91 2.95 -22.10
N ALA A 422 -19.91 2.34 -22.74
CA ALA A 422 -20.00 0.95 -23.18
C ALA A 422 -20.16 -0.03 -21.99
N LEU A 423 -19.44 0.22 -20.89
CA LEU A 423 -19.58 -0.56 -19.65
C LEU A 423 -20.99 -0.42 -19.06
N SER A 424 -21.56 0.78 -19.05
CA SER A 424 -22.92 1.00 -18.56
C SER A 424 -23.95 0.12 -19.24
N GLU A 425 -23.93 0.07 -20.58
CA GLU A 425 -24.85 -0.79 -21.36
C GLU A 425 -24.73 -2.27 -21.01
N VAL A 426 -23.53 -2.70 -20.61
CA VAL A 426 -23.25 -4.08 -20.25
C VAL A 426 -23.66 -4.38 -18.82
N LEU A 427 -23.49 -3.45 -17.88
CA LEU A 427 -23.97 -3.60 -16.50
C LEU A 427 -25.50 -3.78 -16.43
N LYS A 428 -26.25 -3.24 -17.41
CA LYS A 428 -27.71 -3.41 -17.52
C LYS A 428 -28.14 -4.85 -17.87
N ILE A 429 -27.22 -5.67 -18.43
CA ILE A 429 -27.52 -6.99 -18.99
C ILE A 429 -26.74 -8.10 -18.30
N ASN A 430 -25.44 -7.88 -18.05
CA ASN A 430 -24.57 -8.86 -17.43
C ASN A 430 -25.01 -9.13 -15.99
N SER A 431 -25.09 -10.41 -15.66
CA SER A 431 -25.55 -10.91 -14.37
C SER A 431 -24.54 -11.87 -13.74
N THR A 432 -23.26 -11.69 -14.03
CA THR A 432 -22.18 -12.54 -13.50
C THR A 432 -21.07 -11.73 -12.86
N LEU A 433 -20.73 -10.58 -13.43
CA LEU A 433 -19.65 -9.73 -12.94
C LEU A 433 -20.00 -9.21 -11.55
N ALA A 434 -19.16 -9.54 -10.58
CA ALA A 434 -19.32 -9.22 -9.17
C ALA A 434 -18.27 -8.21 -8.67
N ILE A 435 -17.08 -8.20 -9.28
CA ILE A 435 -15.94 -7.36 -8.90
C ILE A 435 -15.37 -6.68 -10.14
N LEU A 436 -15.29 -5.35 -10.10
CA LEU A 436 -14.73 -4.55 -11.19
C LEU A 436 -13.73 -3.51 -10.68
N ASN A 437 -12.48 -3.61 -11.15
CA ASN A 437 -11.43 -2.62 -10.90
C ASN A 437 -11.20 -1.75 -12.14
N LEU A 438 -11.40 -0.44 -11.99
CA LEU A 438 -11.08 0.60 -12.96
C LEU A 438 -10.19 1.75 -12.41
N PRO A 439 -9.33 1.59 -11.38
CA PRO A 439 -8.46 2.68 -10.95
C PRO A 439 -7.62 3.30 -12.08
N TYR A 440 -7.26 4.57 -11.92
CA TYR A 440 -6.33 5.31 -12.76
C TYR A 440 -6.62 5.19 -14.27
N ASN A 441 -7.90 5.40 -14.60
CA ASN A 441 -8.38 5.59 -15.96
C ASN A 441 -8.84 7.06 -16.13
N SER A 442 -9.46 7.40 -17.26
CA SER A 442 -9.89 8.76 -17.60
C SER A 442 -11.41 8.90 -17.66
N ILE A 443 -12.15 8.21 -16.77
CA ILE A 443 -13.62 8.09 -16.84
C ILE A 443 -14.32 9.45 -16.72
N GLY A 444 -13.88 10.32 -15.80
CA GLY A 444 -14.44 11.66 -15.62
C GLY A 444 -15.91 11.70 -15.19
N ASP A 445 -16.48 12.91 -15.13
CA ASP A 445 -17.88 13.12 -14.71
C ASP A 445 -18.90 12.50 -15.68
N ASN A 446 -18.71 12.66 -17.00
CA ASN A 446 -19.64 12.10 -17.99
C ASN A 446 -19.60 10.57 -18.00
N GLY A 447 -18.43 9.97 -17.82
CA GLY A 447 -18.31 8.52 -17.68
C GLY A 447 -19.00 8.03 -16.41
N ALA A 448 -18.85 8.74 -15.29
CA ALA A 448 -19.55 8.42 -14.04
C ALA A 448 -21.07 8.55 -14.19
N VAL A 449 -21.58 9.56 -14.92
CA VAL A 449 -23.01 9.69 -15.27
C VAL A 449 -23.47 8.44 -16.00
N ALA A 450 -22.75 8.01 -17.03
CA ALA A 450 -23.11 6.81 -17.80
C ALA A 450 -23.11 5.56 -16.91
N LEU A 451 -22.04 5.33 -16.13
CA LEU A 451 -21.95 4.18 -15.22
C LEU A 451 -23.09 4.13 -14.20
N SER A 452 -23.53 5.29 -13.73
CA SER A 452 -24.64 5.40 -12.79
C SER A 452 -25.94 4.84 -13.36
N GLU A 453 -26.21 5.01 -14.66
CA GLU A 453 -27.39 4.42 -15.30
C GLU A 453 -27.32 2.89 -15.33
N GLY A 454 -26.13 2.33 -15.54
CA GLY A 454 -25.90 0.88 -15.50
C GLY A 454 -26.06 0.32 -14.09
N LEU A 455 -25.47 1.00 -13.10
CA LEU A 455 -25.54 0.61 -11.68
C LEU A 455 -26.96 0.65 -11.12
N LYS A 456 -27.84 1.55 -11.61
CA LYS A 456 -29.27 1.57 -11.21
C LYS A 456 -29.99 0.25 -11.52
N ILE A 457 -29.57 -0.44 -12.59
CA ILE A 457 -30.20 -1.67 -13.10
C ILE A 457 -29.44 -2.92 -12.66
N ASN A 458 -28.12 -2.83 -12.58
CA ASN A 458 -27.27 -3.96 -12.23
C ASN A 458 -27.61 -4.50 -10.82
N SER A 459 -27.65 -5.83 -10.73
CA SER A 459 -28.01 -6.56 -9.51
C SER A 459 -27.00 -7.65 -9.16
N THR A 460 -25.74 -7.51 -9.60
CA THR A 460 -24.70 -8.52 -9.35
C THR A 460 -23.38 -7.93 -8.88
N LEU A 461 -23.07 -6.69 -9.24
CA LEU A 461 -21.82 -6.04 -8.87
C LEU A 461 -21.83 -5.71 -7.38
N THR A 462 -20.90 -6.30 -6.64
CA THR A 462 -20.72 -6.14 -5.19
C THR A 462 -19.56 -5.19 -4.86
N TYR A 463 -18.56 -5.13 -5.74
CA TYR A 463 -17.38 -4.28 -5.59
C TYR A 463 -17.12 -3.48 -6.86
N LEU A 464 -16.92 -2.17 -6.70
CA LEU A 464 -16.50 -1.28 -7.77
C LEU A 464 -15.41 -0.32 -7.30
N SER A 465 -14.28 -0.31 -8.00
CA SER A 465 -13.21 0.67 -7.77
C SER A 465 -13.04 1.61 -8.96
N LEU A 466 -13.14 2.91 -8.67
CA LEU A 466 -13.04 4.04 -9.58
C LEU A 466 -11.99 5.07 -9.08
N ASN A 467 -10.99 4.60 -8.34
CA ASN A 467 -9.95 5.47 -7.80
C ASN A 467 -9.22 6.23 -8.92
N GLY A 468 -8.82 7.49 -8.73
CA GLY A 468 -7.95 8.18 -9.69
C GLY A 468 -8.57 8.42 -11.07
N ASN A 469 -9.90 8.62 -11.17
CA ASN A 469 -10.62 8.74 -12.44
C ASN A 469 -11.08 10.17 -12.77
N SER A 470 -10.61 11.17 -12.02
CA SER A 470 -11.02 12.58 -12.18
C SER A 470 -12.55 12.78 -12.07
N ILE A 471 -13.22 11.97 -11.26
CA ILE A 471 -14.66 12.13 -10.97
C ILE A 471 -14.84 13.34 -10.05
N GLY A 472 -15.63 14.30 -10.48
CA GLY A 472 -15.97 15.51 -9.76
C GLY A 472 -17.32 15.45 -9.05
N PRO A 473 -17.83 16.60 -8.58
CA PRO A 473 -19.11 16.67 -7.88
C PRO A 473 -20.30 16.22 -8.73
N SER A 474 -20.28 16.49 -10.04
CA SER A 474 -21.38 16.14 -10.95
C SER A 474 -21.47 14.62 -11.17
N GLY A 475 -20.33 13.96 -11.37
CA GLY A 475 -20.27 12.51 -11.47
C GLY A 475 -20.66 11.84 -10.16
N SER A 476 -20.17 12.35 -9.02
CA SER A 476 -20.55 11.88 -7.68
C SER A 476 -22.05 12.01 -7.42
N GLN A 477 -22.68 13.10 -7.87
CA GLN A 477 -24.13 13.28 -7.77
C GLN A 477 -24.90 12.16 -8.48
N MET A 478 -24.52 11.83 -9.70
CA MET A 478 -25.19 10.76 -10.44
C MET A 478 -24.92 9.38 -9.84
N MET A 479 -23.70 9.12 -9.36
CA MET A 479 -23.40 7.87 -8.66
C MET A 479 -24.24 7.73 -7.39
N SER A 480 -24.45 8.83 -6.67
CA SER A 480 -25.33 8.88 -5.49
C SER A 480 -26.76 8.53 -5.84
N GLU A 481 -27.30 9.01 -6.96
CA GLU A 481 -28.63 8.60 -7.42
C GLU A 481 -28.72 7.10 -7.72
N ALA A 482 -27.64 6.50 -8.24
CA ALA A 482 -27.60 5.06 -8.48
C ALA A 482 -27.58 4.26 -7.17
N LEU A 483 -26.80 4.70 -6.18
CA LEU A 483 -26.72 4.08 -4.86
C LEU A 483 -28.06 4.09 -4.11
N LYS A 484 -28.93 5.07 -4.34
CA LYS A 484 -30.27 5.09 -3.72
C LYS A 484 -31.12 3.88 -4.09
N THR A 485 -30.92 3.30 -5.28
CA THR A 485 -31.72 2.18 -5.79
C THR A 485 -30.93 0.88 -5.90
N ASN A 486 -29.60 0.96 -6.05
CA ASN A 486 -28.75 -0.23 -6.10
C ASN A 486 -28.77 -0.94 -4.73
N SER A 487 -28.99 -2.25 -4.76
CA SER A 487 -29.15 -3.09 -3.57
C SER A 487 -28.14 -4.24 -3.53
N THR A 488 -27.04 -4.13 -4.27
CA THR A 488 -26.06 -5.22 -4.42
C THR A 488 -24.62 -4.77 -4.20
N LEU A 489 -24.31 -3.50 -4.47
CA LEU A 489 -23.01 -2.93 -4.21
C LEU A 489 -22.78 -2.81 -2.70
N THR A 490 -21.75 -3.48 -2.22
CA THR A 490 -21.31 -3.47 -0.81
C THR A 490 -20.04 -2.63 -0.64
N GLU A 491 -19.25 -2.45 -1.68
CA GLU A 491 -18.01 -1.69 -1.63
C GLU A 491 -17.84 -0.78 -2.85
N LEU A 492 -17.61 0.51 -2.57
CA LEU A 492 -17.37 1.52 -3.57
C LEU A 492 -16.10 2.30 -3.24
N CYS A 493 -15.12 2.23 -4.14
CA CYS A 493 -13.87 2.97 -4.01
C CYS A 493 -13.81 4.16 -4.97
N LEU A 494 -13.63 5.36 -4.40
CA LEU A 494 -13.57 6.64 -5.10
C LEU A 494 -12.34 7.47 -4.70
N ASN A 495 -11.28 6.85 -4.18
CA ASN A 495 -10.07 7.53 -3.73
C ASN A 495 -9.39 8.34 -4.85
N ASN A 496 -8.67 9.41 -4.51
CA ASN A 496 -7.91 10.24 -5.45
C ASN A 496 -8.78 10.81 -6.60
N ASN A 497 -9.95 11.35 -6.27
CA ASN A 497 -10.85 12.00 -7.22
C ASN A 497 -11.07 13.47 -6.79
N SER A 498 -12.01 14.17 -7.43
CA SER A 498 -12.30 15.59 -7.19
C SER A 498 -13.72 15.79 -6.66
N ILE A 499 -14.22 14.87 -5.83
CA ILE A 499 -15.62 14.80 -5.39
C ILE A 499 -16.06 16.09 -4.66
N GLY A 500 -15.21 16.61 -3.78
CA GLY A 500 -15.46 17.83 -3.00
C GLY A 500 -16.70 17.77 -2.09
N ASP A 501 -17.02 18.89 -1.45
CA ASP A 501 -18.14 18.99 -0.51
C ASP A 501 -19.50 18.70 -1.14
N ASN A 502 -19.73 19.18 -2.37
CA ASN A 502 -21.00 18.97 -3.07
C ASN A 502 -21.22 17.50 -3.44
N GLY A 503 -20.15 16.80 -3.86
CA GLY A 503 -20.21 15.38 -4.15
C GLY A 503 -20.41 14.54 -2.88
N ALA A 504 -19.75 14.90 -1.78
CA ALA A 504 -19.94 14.29 -0.47
C ALA A 504 -21.37 14.49 0.08
N ALA A 505 -21.97 15.66 -0.15
CA ALA A 505 -23.36 15.91 0.20
C ALA A 505 -24.35 15.05 -0.59
N ALA A 506 -24.09 14.82 -1.88
CA ALA A 506 -24.89 13.90 -2.67
C ALA A 506 -24.76 12.44 -2.17
N LEU A 507 -23.54 12.00 -1.86
CA LEU A 507 -23.28 10.67 -1.30
C LEU A 507 -23.98 10.47 0.03
N SER A 508 -23.94 11.48 0.91
CA SER A 508 -24.69 11.51 2.16
C SER A 508 -26.19 11.24 1.94
N GLU A 509 -26.81 11.93 0.97
CA GLU A 509 -28.23 11.73 0.70
C GLU A 509 -28.54 10.32 0.17
N ALA A 510 -27.61 9.69 -0.54
CA ALA A 510 -27.76 8.29 -0.94
C ALA A 510 -27.63 7.33 0.23
N LEU A 511 -26.64 7.56 1.11
CA LEU A 511 -26.38 6.74 2.29
C LEU A 511 -27.56 6.74 3.28
N LYS A 512 -28.35 7.82 3.37
CA LYS A 512 -29.55 7.82 4.23
C LYS A 512 -30.59 6.76 3.85
N THR A 513 -30.64 6.37 2.58
CA THR A 513 -31.62 5.40 2.07
C THR A 513 -30.99 4.06 1.66
N ASN A 514 -29.71 4.07 1.28
CA ASN A 514 -28.99 2.85 0.93
C ASN A 514 -28.76 1.99 2.20
N SER A 515 -29.01 0.70 2.07
CA SER A 515 -28.90 -0.29 3.15
C SER A 515 -28.06 -1.49 2.75
N THR A 516 -27.16 -1.32 1.78
CA THR A 516 -26.34 -2.41 1.23
C THR A 516 -24.86 -2.08 1.22
N LEU A 517 -24.50 -0.80 1.10
CA LEU A 517 -23.11 -0.37 1.12
C LEU A 517 -22.54 -0.54 2.52
N ILE A 518 -21.40 -1.22 2.59
CA ILE A 518 -20.63 -1.56 3.79
C ILE A 518 -19.36 -0.70 3.85
N THR A 519 -18.68 -0.52 2.71
CA THR A 519 -17.42 0.23 2.61
C THR A 519 -17.53 1.34 1.58
N LEU A 520 -17.18 2.57 2.01
CA LEU A 520 -17.04 3.73 1.14
C LEU A 520 -15.67 4.38 1.32
N GLU A 521 -14.88 4.38 0.25
CA GLU A 521 -13.52 4.92 0.24
C GLU A 521 -13.48 6.26 -0.50
N LEU A 522 -13.13 7.34 0.21
CA LEU A 522 -13.12 8.74 -0.25
C LEU A 522 -11.81 9.46 0.10
N ARG A 523 -10.70 8.73 0.23
CA ARG A 523 -9.37 9.31 0.45
C ARG A 523 -9.02 10.30 -0.67
N ASP A 524 -8.40 11.42 -0.32
CA ASP A 524 -7.91 12.42 -1.28
C ASP A 524 -8.97 12.86 -2.30
N ASN A 525 -10.01 13.53 -1.80
CA ASN A 525 -11.17 13.98 -2.57
C ASN A 525 -11.51 15.46 -2.39
N SER A 526 -10.61 16.23 -1.76
CA SER A 526 -10.84 17.65 -1.45
C SER A 526 -12.13 17.92 -0.65
N ILE A 527 -12.51 16.98 0.24
CA ILE A 527 -13.69 17.12 1.10
C ILE A 527 -13.32 17.99 2.31
N GLY A 528 -14.06 19.06 2.55
CA GLY A 528 -13.92 19.95 3.70
C GLY A 528 -14.98 19.72 4.77
N ASP A 529 -15.12 20.71 5.66
CA ASP A 529 -16.10 20.67 6.75
C ASP A 529 -17.53 20.49 6.27
N SER A 530 -17.93 21.16 5.18
CA SER A 530 -19.31 21.08 4.69
C SER A 530 -19.67 19.67 4.21
N GLY A 531 -18.74 19.00 3.51
CA GLY A 531 -18.93 17.62 3.08
C GLY A 531 -18.93 16.65 4.25
N ALA A 532 -18.04 16.84 5.24
CA ALA A 532 -18.01 16.03 6.46
C ALA A 532 -19.30 16.19 7.30
N ILE A 533 -19.83 17.41 7.43
CA ILE A 533 -21.12 17.68 8.07
C ILE A 533 -22.23 16.90 7.37
N ALA A 534 -22.28 16.97 6.04
CA ALA A 534 -23.29 16.22 5.29
C ALA A 534 -23.16 14.71 5.52
N LEU A 535 -21.96 14.14 5.44
CA LEU A 535 -21.73 12.72 5.71
C LEU A 535 -22.12 12.32 7.14
N SER A 536 -21.88 13.19 8.12
CA SER A 536 -22.30 12.97 9.51
C SER A 536 -23.81 12.80 9.66
N ASP A 537 -24.61 13.54 8.88
CA ASP A 537 -26.06 13.40 8.91
C ASP A 537 -26.54 12.05 8.35
N ALA A 538 -25.82 11.49 7.37
CA ALA A 538 -26.10 10.14 6.89
C ALA A 538 -25.74 9.07 7.92
N LEU A 539 -24.59 9.21 8.59
CA LEU A 539 -24.14 8.26 9.62
C LEU A 539 -25.14 8.13 10.78
N LYS A 540 -25.86 9.20 11.14
CA LYS A 540 -26.91 9.12 12.18
C LYS A 540 -28.02 8.11 11.87
N ALA A 541 -28.29 7.85 10.59
CA ALA A 541 -29.41 7.03 10.13
C ALA A 541 -29.00 5.76 9.37
N ASN A 542 -27.80 5.72 8.79
CA ASN A 542 -27.39 4.61 7.94
C ASN A 542 -27.17 3.32 8.75
N PRO A 543 -27.85 2.21 8.39
CA PRO A 543 -27.81 0.98 9.18
C PRO A 543 -26.72 -0.01 8.78
N THR A 544 -25.93 0.24 7.72
CA THR A 544 -25.05 -0.80 7.12
C THR A 544 -23.61 -0.40 6.89
N LEU A 545 -23.30 0.89 6.79
CA LEU A 545 -21.95 1.35 6.50
C LEU A 545 -21.04 1.07 7.70
N MET A 546 -20.05 0.20 7.48
CA MET A 546 -19.07 -0.21 8.48
C MET A 546 -17.74 0.51 8.31
N THR A 547 -17.37 0.87 7.08
CA THR A 547 -16.08 1.51 6.79
C THR A 547 -16.29 2.80 5.99
N LEU A 548 -15.78 3.90 6.53
CA LEU A 548 -15.71 5.18 5.84
C LEU A 548 -14.28 5.71 5.88
N ASN A 549 -13.64 5.81 4.73
CA ASN A 549 -12.31 6.39 4.61
C ASN A 549 -12.36 7.81 4.07
N LEU A 550 -11.97 8.78 4.89
CA LEU A 550 -11.88 10.20 4.57
C LEU A 550 -10.44 10.73 4.71
N ASN A 551 -9.44 9.84 4.66
CA ASN A 551 -8.03 10.21 4.79
C ASN A 551 -7.58 11.21 3.71
N THR A 552 -6.57 12.03 3.98
CA THR A 552 -6.01 13.00 3.01
C THR A 552 -7.08 13.95 2.45
N ASN A 553 -7.98 14.47 3.28
CA ASN A 553 -8.97 15.47 2.86
C ASN A 553 -8.71 16.81 3.59
N TRP A 554 -9.61 17.78 3.44
CA TRP A 554 -9.49 19.11 4.05
C TRP A 554 -10.48 19.32 5.20
N ILE A 555 -10.87 18.23 5.88
CA ILE A 555 -11.82 18.30 7.00
C ILE A 555 -11.15 19.06 8.15
N GLY A 556 -11.86 20.06 8.66
CA GLY A 556 -11.48 20.91 9.77
C GLY A 556 -12.15 20.50 11.08
N PRO A 557 -12.06 21.36 12.11
CA PRO A 557 -12.68 21.10 13.40
C PRO A 557 -14.20 20.99 13.31
N ASP A 558 -14.88 21.79 12.49
CA ASP A 558 -16.35 21.80 12.45
C ASP A 558 -16.90 20.47 11.89
N GLY A 559 -16.25 19.93 10.85
CA GLY A 559 -16.54 18.61 10.29
C GLY A 559 -16.21 17.49 11.28
N ALA A 560 -15.10 17.60 12.01
CA ALA A 560 -14.75 16.66 13.08
C ALA A 560 -15.81 16.62 14.20
N HIS A 561 -16.30 17.79 14.64
CA HIS A 561 -17.37 17.88 15.62
C HIS A 561 -18.66 17.23 15.11
N ALA A 562 -19.06 17.51 13.88
CA ALA A 562 -20.26 16.94 13.30
C ALA A 562 -20.18 15.39 13.20
N LEU A 563 -19.05 14.87 12.72
CA LEU A 563 -18.78 13.43 12.69
C LEU A 563 -18.80 12.84 14.12
N SER A 564 -18.16 13.49 15.08
CA SER A 564 -18.18 13.07 16.47
C SER A 564 -19.59 13.00 17.06
N GLU A 565 -20.46 13.96 16.77
CA GLU A 565 -21.85 13.94 17.23
C GLU A 565 -22.64 12.79 16.60
N ALA A 566 -22.44 12.51 15.31
CA ALA A 566 -23.08 11.39 14.64
C ALA A 566 -22.65 10.03 15.24
N LEU A 567 -21.37 9.89 15.58
CA LEU A 567 -20.82 8.69 16.19
C LEU A 567 -21.33 8.44 17.62
N LYS A 568 -21.94 9.40 18.31
CA LYS A 568 -22.57 9.13 19.61
C LYS A 568 -23.80 8.21 19.49
N THR A 569 -24.46 8.23 18.34
CA THR A 569 -25.69 7.45 18.09
C THR A 569 -25.50 6.35 17.05
N ASN A 570 -24.51 6.48 16.16
CA ASN A 570 -24.20 5.44 15.18
C ASN A 570 -23.52 4.24 15.88
N VAL A 571 -24.04 3.05 15.62
CA VAL A 571 -23.53 1.78 16.19
C VAL A 571 -23.09 0.79 15.11
N THR A 572 -23.07 1.23 13.85
CA THR A 572 -22.83 0.38 12.68
C THR A 572 -21.43 0.59 12.10
N LEU A 573 -20.92 1.82 12.16
CA LEU A 573 -19.60 2.17 11.69
C LEU A 573 -18.53 1.54 12.58
N ALA A 574 -17.72 0.68 11.97
CA ALA A 574 -16.59 0.00 12.59
C ALA A 574 -15.28 0.77 12.43
N THR A 575 -15.10 1.44 11.28
CA THR A 575 -13.86 2.14 10.96
C THR A 575 -14.17 3.50 10.33
N LEU A 576 -13.59 4.56 10.92
CA LEU A 576 -13.55 5.90 10.35
C LEU A 576 -12.10 6.35 10.22
N ASN A 577 -11.60 6.50 9.01
CA ASN A 577 -10.23 7.00 8.79
C ASN A 577 -10.26 8.50 8.44
N LEU A 578 -9.67 9.32 9.32
CA LEU A 578 -9.59 10.78 9.19
C LEU A 578 -8.14 11.29 9.11
N GLY A 579 -7.16 10.42 8.91
CA GLY A 579 -5.76 10.82 8.84
C GLY A 579 -5.48 11.86 7.75
N GLN A 580 -4.44 12.67 7.92
CA GLN A 580 -4.03 13.71 6.96
C GLN A 580 -5.13 14.73 6.57
N ASN A 581 -6.04 15.03 7.49
CA ASN A 581 -6.98 16.17 7.50
C ASN A 581 -6.53 17.33 8.42
N SER A 582 -7.25 18.45 8.37
CA SER A 582 -6.98 19.71 9.10
C SER A 582 -7.79 19.87 10.40
N LEU A 583 -7.98 18.79 11.17
CA LEU A 583 -9.01 18.71 12.23
C LEU A 583 -8.88 19.71 13.41
N ALA A 584 -7.70 20.27 13.64
CA ALA A 584 -7.37 21.05 14.85
C ALA A 584 -7.63 20.29 16.19
N ALA A 585 -7.14 20.82 17.32
CA ALA A 585 -7.08 20.08 18.60
C ALA A 585 -8.49 19.87 19.10
N SER A 586 -9.33 20.90 18.95
CA SER A 586 -10.74 20.85 19.27
C SER A 586 -11.45 19.71 18.53
N GLY A 587 -11.20 19.54 17.23
CA GLY A 587 -11.78 18.44 16.45
C GLY A 587 -11.29 17.06 16.89
N ILE A 588 -10.03 16.96 17.28
CA ILE A 588 -9.43 15.68 17.70
C ILE A 588 -9.86 15.29 19.11
N ASP A 589 -10.01 16.26 20.00
CA ASP A 589 -10.47 16.03 21.36
C ASP A 589 -11.89 15.47 21.37
N VAL A 590 -12.80 16.01 20.56
CA VAL A 590 -14.17 15.47 20.45
C VAL A 590 -14.19 14.07 19.85
N LEU A 591 -13.41 13.82 18.79
CA LEU A 591 -13.29 12.48 18.19
C LEU A 591 -12.67 11.46 19.17
N SER A 592 -11.66 11.87 19.93
CA SER A 592 -11.04 11.02 20.95
C SER A 592 -12.02 10.70 22.07
N GLU A 593 -12.87 11.65 22.46
CA GLU A 593 -13.87 11.45 23.50
C GLU A 593 -14.96 10.49 23.04
N VAL A 594 -15.48 10.65 21.82
CA VAL A 594 -16.49 9.72 21.31
C VAL A 594 -15.92 8.30 21.17
N GLN A 595 -14.66 8.13 20.74
CA GLN A 595 -14.03 6.80 20.63
C GLN A 595 -13.92 6.06 21.97
N LYS A 596 -13.78 6.77 23.09
CA LYS A 596 -13.81 6.14 24.43
C LYS A 596 -15.20 5.64 24.81
N THR A 597 -16.25 6.32 24.33
CA THR A 597 -17.64 6.03 24.69
C THR A 597 -18.36 5.13 23.70
N ASN A 598 -17.93 5.12 22.43
CA ASN A 598 -18.45 4.27 21.38
C ASN A 598 -17.43 3.19 21.03
N SER A 599 -17.62 2.00 21.61
CA SER A 599 -16.80 0.81 21.39
C SER A 599 -16.96 0.18 20.01
N THR A 600 -17.95 0.57 19.21
CA THR A 600 -18.15 -0.03 17.89
C THR A 600 -17.20 0.54 16.85
N VAL A 601 -16.73 1.78 17.04
CA VAL A 601 -15.96 2.51 16.03
C VAL A 601 -14.49 2.68 16.41
N THR A 602 -13.62 2.34 15.47
CA THR A 602 -12.20 2.67 15.49
C THR A 602 -11.97 3.90 14.63
N ILE A 603 -11.52 5.00 15.24
CA ILE A 603 -11.16 6.22 14.51
C ILE A 603 -9.65 6.22 14.28
N VAL A 604 -9.26 6.18 13.01
CA VAL A 604 -7.86 6.13 12.58
C VAL A 604 -7.40 7.52 12.16
N GLY A 605 -6.16 7.88 12.52
CA GLY A 605 -5.52 9.14 12.11
C GLY A 605 -5.64 10.30 13.10
N THR A 606 -6.48 10.18 14.13
CA THR A 606 -6.65 11.19 15.20
C THR A 606 -5.43 11.30 16.11
N LEU A 607 -4.73 10.20 16.43
CA LEU A 607 -3.51 10.19 17.24
C LEU A 607 -2.36 10.97 16.57
N ILE A 608 -2.12 10.71 15.28
CA ILE A 608 -1.10 11.41 14.50
C ILE A 608 -1.46 12.90 14.38
N GLN A 609 -2.75 13.23 14.17
CA GLN A 609 -3.18 14.62 14.12
C GLN A 609 -3.17 15.31 15.47
N ARG A 610 -3.39 14.62 16.60
CA ARG A 610 -3.36 15.22 17.95
C ARG A 610 -1.97 15.73 18.25
N MET A 611 -0.98 15.03 17.70
CA MET A 611 0.42 15.41 17.66
C MET A 611 0.74 16.45 16.57
N LEU A 612 -0.24 17.05 15.88
CA LEU A 612 -0.04 18.08 14.85
C LEU A 612 -0.80 19.38 15.14
N VAL A 613 -1.64 19.43 16.18
CA VAL A 613 -2.34 20.65 16.55
C VAL A 613 -1.56 21.39 17.64
N PRO A 614 -1.21 22.66 17.43
CA PRO A 614 -0.71 23.52 18.50
C PRO A 614 -1.67 23.59 19.69
N TYR A 615 -1.16 23.38 20.91
CA TYR A 615 -1.83 23.75 22.17
C TYR A 615 -1.89 25.27 22.36
#